data_AF-A0A4Z1D6K2-F1
#
_entry.id   AF-A0A4Z1D6K2-F1
#
_cell.length_a   1.000
_cell.length_b   1.000
_cell.length_c   1.000
_cell.angle_alpha   90.00
_cell.angle_beta   90.00
_cell.angle_gamma   90.00
#
_symmetry.space_group_name_H-M   'P 1'
#
loop_
_entity.id
_entity.type
_entity.pdbx_description
1 polymer ?
#
loop_
_entity_poly.entity_id
_entity_poly.type
_entity_poly.pdbx_seq_one_letter_code
_entity_poly.pdbx_strand_id
1 'polypeptide(L)'
;MAALPVYRWRLAPDGYATRRQRAAGLRPGGQDVAAQLERPRRRRGPLIAYLYRVDLAKPVRPMTPGRWAALAKANAARRICPRCLMDAGYVFPSSLGTCVPCNSPSTIARSA
;
A
#
# COMPACT_ATOMS: atom_id res chain seq x y z
N MET A 1 -4.85 -30.16 -7.55
CA MET A 1 -5.09 -28.71 -7.57
C MET A 1 -6.46 -28.46 -8.17
N ALA A 2 -7.45 -28.12 -7.35
CA ALA A 2 -8.77 -27.76 -7.87
C ALA A 2 -8.65 -26.41 -8.60
N ALA A 3 -9.20 -26.32 -9.82
CA ALA A 3 -9.28 -25.06 -10.53
C ALA A 3 -10.17 -24.08 -9.75
N LEU A 4 -9.74 -22.82 -9.67
CA LEU A 4 -10.56 -21.77 -9.04
C LEU A 4 -11.82 -21.53 -9.91
N PRO A 5 -13.01 -21.43 -9.31
CA PRO A 5 -14.21 -21.07 -10.05
C PRO A 5 -14.05 -19.69 -10.68
N VAL A 6 -14.44 -19.57 -11.95
CA VAL A 6 -14.38 -18.34 -12.73
C VAL A 6 -15.80 -17.92 -13.07
N TYR A 7 -16.20 -16.75 -12.59
CA TYR A 7 -17.51 -16.16 -12.85
C TYR A 7 -17.41 -15.07 -13.91
N ARG A 8 -18.43 -14.97 -14.76
CA ARG A 8 -18.57 -13.84 -15.69
C ARG A 8 -18.93 -12.57 -14.92
N TRP A 9 -18.62 -11.41 -15.52
CA TRP A 9 -18.94 -10.10 -14.97
C TRP A 9 -20.39 -10.00 -14.46
N ARG A 10 -20.56 -9.59 -13.19
CA ARG A 10 -21.84 -9.49 -12.46
C ARG A 10 -22.60 -10.81 -12.24
N LEU A 11 -21.95 -11.95 -12.44
CA LEU A 11 -22.55 -13.29 -12.25
C LEU A 11 -21.83 -14.10 -11.16
N ALA A 12 -21.06 -13.43 -10.28
CA ALA A 12 -20.55 -14.10 -9.08
C ALA A 12 -21.69 -14.22 -8.05
N PRO A 13 -21.80 -15.35 -7.34
CA PRO A 13 -22.74 -15.50 -6.24
C PRO A 13 -22.51 -14.46 -5.13
N ASP A 14 -23.52 -14.26 -4.31
CA ASP A 14 -23.39 -13.47 -3.09
C ASP A 14 -22.37 -14.10 -2.11
N GLY A 15 -21.89 -13.29 -1.17
CA GLY A 15 -20.87 -13.72 -0.20
C GLY A 15 -19.42 -13.64 -0.73
N TYR A 16 -19.22 -13.22 -1.99
CA TYR A 16 -17.91 -12.90 -2.54
C TYR A 16 -17.71 -11.39 -2.64
N ALA A 17 -16.49 -10.94 -2.32
CA ALA A 17 -16.09 -9.55 -2.52
C ALA A 17 -14.64 -9.45 -2.99
N THR A 18 -14.38 -8.48 -3.85
CA THR A 18 -13.00 -8.09 -4.19
C THR A 18 -12.32 -7.42 -3.00
N ARG A 19 -10.98 -7.31 -3.06
CA ARG A 19 -10.24 -6.65 -1.96
C ARG A 19 -10.69 -5.24 -1.65
N ARG A 20 -11.14 -4.49 -2.66
CA ARG A 20 -11.61 -3.11 -2.53
C ARG A 20 -13.07 -3.01 -2.10
N GLN A 21 -13.90 -3.98 -2.47
CA GLN A 21 -15.34 -3.99 -2.15
C GLN A 21 -15.64 -4.38 -0.70
N ARG A 22 -14.69 -4.93 0.05
CA ARG A 22 -14.81 -5.16 1.52
C ARG A 22 -14.71 -3.84 2.30
N ALA A 23 -15.52 -2.86 1.90
CA ALA A 23 -15.50 -1.48 2.33
C ALA A 23 -15.45 -1.34 3.87
N ALA A 24 -14.72 -0.32 4.32
CA ALA A 24 -14.68 0.18 5.69
C ALA A 24 -14.15 -0.77 6.79
N GLY A 25 -13.02 -1.43 6.54
CA GLY A 25 -12.22 -1.99 7.64
C GLY A 25 -12.23 -3.51 7.75
N LEU A 26 -12.52 -4.23 6.65
CA LEU A 26 -12.35 -5.68 6.58
C LEU A 26 -11.18 -6.08 5.66
N ARG A 27 -10.36 -7.02 6.14
CA ARG A 27 -9.26 -7.67 5.39
C ARG A 27 -9.62 -9.13 5.08
N PRO A 28 -8.98 -9.78 4.09
CA PRO A 28 -9.31 -11.17 3.71
C PRO A 28 -9.03 -12.22 4.79
N GLY A 29 -8.52 -11.83 5.97
CA GLY A 29 -8.33 -12.77 7.08
C GLY A 29 -7.14 -13.74 6.92
N GLY A 30 -6.44 -13.72 5.78
CA GLY A 30 -5.38 -14.67 5.44
C GLY A 30 -5.84 -15.79 4.50
N GLN A 31 -7.08 -15.73 4.00
CA GLN A 31 -7.59 -16.70 3.03
C GLN A 31 -6.95 -16.50 1.64
N ASP A 32 -6.83 -17.61 0.90
CA ASP A 32 -6.46 -17.60 -0.52
C ASP A 32 -7.58 -17.05 -1.40
N VAL A 33 -7.28 -16.85 -2.68
CA VAL A 33 -8.30 -16.47 -3.66
C VAL A 33 -9.35 -17.58 -3.74
N ALA A 34 -10.61 -17.23 -3.54
CA ALA A 34 -11.71 -18.21 -3.54
C ALA A 34 -12.37 -18.34 -4.92
N ALA A 35 -12.37 -17.28 -5.72
CA ALA A 35 -12.88 -17.28 -7.09
C ALA A 35 -12.27 -16.15 -7.94
N GLN A 36 -12.47 -16.22 -9.25
CA GLN A 36 -12.12 -15.15 -10.19
C GLN A 36 -13.38 -14.60 -10.84
N LEU A 37 -13.38 -13.31 -11.12
CA LEU A 37 -14.43 -12.63 -11.87
C LEU A 37 -13.81 -12.05 -13.14
N GLU A 38 -14.34 -12.44 -14.30
CA GLU A 38 -13.84 -12.02 -15.60
C GLU A 38 -14.82 -11.09 -16.31
N ARG A 39 -14.34 -9.91 -16.67
CA ARG A 39 -15.04 -8.99 -17.57
C ARG A 39 -14.36 -8.97 -18.94
N PRO A 40 -15.04 -9.48 -19.99
CA PRO A 40 -14.47 -9.48 -21.33
C PRO A 40 -14.28 -8.04 -21.83
N ARG A 41 -13.25 -7.84 -22.67
CA ARG A 41 -12.94 -6.58 -23.32
C ARG A 41 -12.74 -6.81 -24.82
N ARG A 42 -13.14 -5.84 -25.63
CA ARG A 42 -12.87 -5.87 -27.08
C ARG A 42 -11.38 -5.61 -27.32
N ARG A 43 -10.70 -6.50 -28.07
CA ARG A 43 -9.29 -6.37 -28.51
C ARG A 43 -8.23 -6.38 -27.39
N ARG A 44 -8.57 -6.78 -26.16
CA ARG A 44 -7.63 -6.91 -25.03
C ARG A 44 -8.02 -8.11 -24.17
N GLY A 45 -7.09 -8.62 -23.37
CA GLY A 45 -7.40 -9.65 -22.37
C GLY A 45 -8.49 -9.21 -21.38
N PRO A 46 -9.23 -10.17 -20.79
CA PRO A 46 -10.30 -9.87 -19.85
C PRO A 46 -9.75 -9.14 -18.62
N LEU A 47 -10.63 -8.35 -18.00
CA LEU A 47 -10.38 -7.85 -16.65
C LEU A 47 -10.63 -8.96 -15.65
N ILE A 48 -9.61 -9.30 -14.88
CA ILE A 48 -9.70 -10.28 -13.81
C ILE A 48 -9.83 -9.52 -12.48
N ALA A 49 -10.82 -9.90 -11.69
CA ALA A 49 -10.94 -9.48 -10.30
C ALA A 49 -10.95 -10.71 -9.39
N TYR A 50 -10.04 -10.74 -8.43
CA TYR A 50 -9.97 -11.82 -7.45
C TYR A 50 -11.02 -11.62 -6.36
N LEU A 51 -11.80 -12.66 -6.17
CA LEU A 51 -12.86 -12.74 -5.18
C LEU A 51 -12.39 -13.55 -3.98
N TYR A 52 -12.85 -13.10 -2.83
CA TYR A 52 -12.61 -13.72 -1.53
C TYR A 52 -13.95 -13.82 -0.83
N ARG A 53 -14.10 -14.76 0.10
CA ARG A 53 -15.33 -14.84 0.87
C ARG A 53 -15.40 -13.75 1.93
N VAL A 54 -16.59 -13.16 2.06
CA VAL A 54 -16.87 -12.07 3.00
C VAL A 54 -16.99 -12.59 4.44
N ASP A 55 -17.54 -13.78 4.63
CA ASP A 55 -17.73 -14.42 5.94
C ASP A 55 -16.40 -14.78 6.64
N LEU A 56 -15.35 -15.07 5.86
CA LEU A 56 -13.98 -15.28 6.37
C LEU A 56 -13.20 -13.97 6.55
N ALA A 57 -13.79 -12.83 6.21
CA ALA A 57 -13.13 -11.55 6.38
C ALA A 57 -12.96 -11.25 7.88
N LYS A 58 -11.86 -10.57 8.20
CA LYS A 58 -11.54 -10.16 9.57
C LYS A 58 -11.44 -8.64 9.61
N PRO A 59 -11.69 -7.99 10.75
CA PRO A 59 -11.35 -6.59 10.92
C PRO A 59 -9.90 -6.31 10.54
N VAL A 60 -9.68 -5.16 9.89
CA VAL A 60 -8.34 -4.61 9.65
C VAL A 60 -7.69 -4.42 11.01
N ARG A 61 -6.42 -4.83 11.10
CA ARG A 61 -5.68 -4.70 12.35
C ARG A 61 -5.57 -3.20 12.67
N PRO A 62 -6.04 -2.74 13.83
CA PRO A 62 -5.90 -1.34 14.19
C PRO A 62 -4.42 -0.96 14.26
N MET A 63 -4.18 0.32 14.10
CA MET A 63 -2.85 0.87 14.31
C MET A 63 -2.55 0.84 15.82
N THR A 64 -1.35 0.39 16.19
CA THR A 64 -0.94 0.31 17.58
C THR A 64 0.08 1.41 17.91
N PRO A 65 0.18 1.86 19.17
CA PRO A 65 1.21 2.84 19.57
C PRO A 65 2.63 2.44 19.15
N GLY A 66 2.98 1.15 19.29
CA GLY A 66 4.29 0.64 18.86
C GLY A 66 4.51 0.75 17.35
N ARG A 67 3.48 0.54 16.53
CA ARG A 67 3.57 0.75 15.07
C ARG A 67 3.70 2.23 14.71
N TRP A 68 3.02 3.11 15.44
CA TRP A 68 3.18 4.56 15.26
C TRP A 68 4.61 5.00 15.54
N ALA A 69 5.17 4.54 16.67
CA ALA A 69 6.56 4.82 17.04
C ALA A 69 7.55 4.28 15.99
N ALA A 70 7.32 3.06 15.47
CA ALA A 70 8.16 2.48 14.43
C ALA A 70 8.13 3.29 13.12
N LEU A 71 6.95 3.74 12.68
CA LEU A 71 6.82 4.60 11.50
C LEU A 71 7.48 5.97 11.72
N ALA A 72 7.29 6.57 12.90
CA ALA A 72 7.94 7.82 13.25
C ALA A 72 9.47 7.70 13.18
N LYS A 73 10.03 6.62 13.75
CA LYS A 73 11.47 6.32 13.71
C LYS A 73 11.97 6.10 12.27
N ALA A 74 11.22 5.34 11.46
CA ALA A 74 11.57 5.11 10.06
C ALA A 74 11.52 6.40 9.22
N ASN A 75 10.53 7.27 9.46
CA ASN A 75 10.43 8.56 8.80
C ASN A 75 11.56 9.50 9.23
N ALA A 76 11.89 9.56 10.52
CA ALA A 76 13.00 10.35 11.02
C ALA A 76 14.33 9.93 10.36
N ALA A 77 14.60 8.63 10.27
CA ALA A 77 15.81 8.11 9.61
C ALA A 77 15.93 8.50 8.12
N ARG A 78 14.80 8.70 7.44
CA ARG A 78 14.74 9.12 6.02
C ARG A 78 14.76 10.64 5.83
N ARG A 79 14.61 11.41 6.90
CA ARG A 79 14.50 12.87 6.90
C ARG A 79 15.68 13.57 7.55
N ILE A 80 16.38 12.88 8.45
CA ILE A 80 17.62 13.39 9.08
C ILE A 80 18.75 13.27 8.07
N CYS A 81 19.31 14.41 7.68
CA CYS A 81 20.44 14.45 6.77
C CYS A 81 21.70 13.95 7.48
N PRO A 82 22.45 12.98 6.93
CA PRO A 82 23.68 12.50 7.56
C PRO A 82 24.82 13.55 7.56
N ARG A 83 24.73 14.60 6.72
CA ARG A 83 25.75 15.65 6.63
C ARG A 83 25.56 16.78 7.65
N CYS A 84 24.34 17.29 7.80
CA CYS A 84 24.05 18.42 8.70
C CYS A 84 23.27 18.04 9.95
N LEU A 85 22.87 16.76 10.08
CA LEU A 85 22.14 16.18 11.22
C LEU A 85 20.77 16.83 11.50
N MET A 86 20.30 17.71 10.63
CA MET A 86 18.99 18.35 10.74
C MET A 86 17.91 17.49 10.06
N ASP A 87 16.70 17.51 10.64
CA ASP A 87 15.49 17.03 9.96
C ASP A 87 15.15 17.99 8.82
N ALA A 88 15.19 17.47 7.59
CA ALA A 88 14.91 18.24 6.37
C ALA A 88 13.44 18.65 6.22
N GLY A 89 12.51 18.05 6.99
CA GLY A 89 11.07 18.27 6.84
C GLY A 89 10.41 17.35 5.81
N TYR A 90 11.19 16.68 4.96
CA TYR A 90 10.73 15.80 3.88
C TYR A 90 11.69 14.61 3.70
N VAL A 91 11.19 13.52 3.10
CA VAL A 91 12.03 12.38 2.73
C VAL A 91 12.81 12.74 1.48
N PHE A 92 14.13 12.86 1.58
CA PHE A 92 14.98 13.13 0.43
C PHE A 92 15.22 11.85 -0.39
N PRO A 93 15.42 11.95 -1.72
CA PRO A 93 15.75 10.81 -2.56
C PRO A 93 17.03 10.10 -2.09
N SER A 94 17.02 8.77 -2.09
CA SER A 94 18.19 7.97 -1.72
C SER A 94 19.40 8.24 -2.62
N SER A 95 19.18 8.65 -3.88
CA SER A 95 20.24 9.01 -4.83
C SER A 95 21.04 10.25 -4.42
N LEU A 96 20.48 11.17 -3.65
CA LEU A 96 21.21 12.34 -3.15
C LEU A 96 22.05 12.01 -1.91
N GLY A 97 21.68 10.96 -1.17
CA GLY A 97 22.31 10.56 0.10
C GLY A 97 22.22 11.60 1.23
N THR A 98 21.79 12.83 0.93
CA THR A 98 21.73 13.99 1.82
C THR A 98 20.52 14.86 1.46
N CYS A 99 20.17 15.81 2.34
CA CYS A 99 19.10 16.76 2.03
C CYS A 99 19.48 17.67 0.85
N VAL A 100 18.47 18.20 0.15
CA VAL A 100 18.67 19.06 -1.03
C VAL A 100 19.63 20.22 -0.75
N PRO A 101 19.54 20.98 0.37
CA PRO A 101 20.50 22.05 0.66
C PRO A 101 21.95 21.58 0.81
N CYS A 102 22.17 20.36 1.28
CA CYS A 102 23.50 19.75 1.43
C CYS A 102 24.04 19.18 0.11
N ASN A 103 23.16 18.81 -0.81
CA ASN A 103 23.52 18.27 -2.12
C ASN A 103 23.59 19.35 -3.22
N SER A 104 22.93 20.48 -3.04
CA SER A 104 23.02 21.63 -3.96
C SER A 104 24.25 22.48 -3.63
N PRO A 105 25.12 22.81 -4.60
CA PRO A 105 26.28 23.68 -4.37
C PRO A 105 25.92 25.17 -4.15
N SER A 106 24.64 25.55 -4.14
CA SER A 106 24.22 26.93 -3.86
C SER A 106 24.00 27.16 -2.36
N THR A 107 25.10 27.43 -1.67
CA THR A 107 25.10 28.12 -0.37
C THR A 107 24.44 29.49 -0.53
N ILE A 108 23.28 29.69 0.07
CA ILE A 108 22.98 31.00 0.66
C ILE A 108 23.04 30.78 2.17
N ALA A 109 24.02 31.45 2.77
CA ALA A 109 24.33 31.41 4.18
C ALA A 109 23.08 31.71 5.02
N ARG A 110 22.88 30.95 6.10
CA ARG A 110 21.97 31.37 7.16
C ARG A 110 22.65 32.51 7.91
N SER A 111 22.10 33.72 7.82
CA SER A 111 22.39 34.81 8.74
C SER A 111 21.90 34.46 10.16
N ALA A 112 22.63 35.00 11.14
CA ALA A 112 22.50 34.80 12.58
C ALA A 112 21.12 35.15 13.17
#